data_AF-A0A822DAX9-F1
#
_entry.id   AF-A0A822DAX9-F1
#
_cell.length_a   1.000
_cell.length_b   1.000
_cell.length_c   1.000
_cell.angle_alpha   90.00
_cell.angle_beta   90.00
_cell.angle_gamma   90.00
#
_symmetry.space_group_name_H-M   'P 1'
#
loop_
_entity.id
_entity.type
_entity.pdbx_description
1 polymer ?
#
loop_
_entity_poly.entity_id
_entity_poly.type
_entity_poly.pdbx_seq_one_letter_code
_entity_poly.pdbx_strand_id
1 'polypeptide(L)' 'MKNLSEKFKVENIPALIILSVDGGVLIPDGIDDINSKGADAIRAWAKDGQKPSAAKQYLWPGVTCNGCEMNPL' A
#
# COMPACT_ATOMS: atom_id res chain seq x y z
N MET A 1 6.56 -20.06 8.29
CA MET A 1 6.40 -18.72 7.68
C MET A 1 5.03 -18.21 8.07
N LYS A 2 4.91 -16.97 8.54
CA LYS A 2 3.59 -16.40 8.85
C LYS A 2 2.92 -15.95 7.56
N ASN A 3 1.65 -16.28 7.40
CA ASN A 3 0.87 -15.79 6.27
C ASN A 3 0.56 -14.29 6.46
N LEU A 4 0.21 -13.60 5.37
CA LEU A 4 0.03 -12.15 5.37
C LEU A 4 -0.98 -11.67 6.43
N SER A 5 -2.08 -12.40 6.58
CA SER A 5 -3.13 -12.13 7.58
C SER A 5 -2.61 -12.22 9.01
N GLU A 6 -1.76 -13.19 9.32
CA GLU A 6 -1.14 -13.33 10.66
C GLU A 6 -0.10 -12.25 10.91
N LYS A 7 0.64 -11.84 9.87
CA LYS A 7 1.66 -10.78 9.96
C LYS A 7 1.02 -9.43 10.31
N PHE A 8 -0.12 -9.12 9.69
CA PHE A 8 -0.84 -7.87 9.90
C PHE A 8 -1.98 -7.96 10.91
N LYS A 9 -2.15 -9.12 11.57
CA LYS A 9 -3.19 -9.35 12.57
C LYS A 9 -4.58 -8.98 12.06
N VAL A 10 -4.92 -9.45 10.86
CA VAL A 10 -6.26 -9.27 10.30
C VAL A 10 -7.24 -10.15 11.06
N GLU A 11 -8.09 -9.52 11.89
CA GLU A 11 -9.08 -10.23 12.72
C GLU A 11 -10.44 -10.37 12.03
N ASN A 12 -10.80 -9.44 11.13
CA ASN A 12 -12.08 -9.41 10.43
C ASN A 12 -11.90 -9.12 8.94
N ILE A 13 -12.83 -9.60 8.12
CA ILE A 13 -12.92 -9.27 6.68
C ILE A 13 -14.24 -8.55 6.38
N PRO A 14 -14.26 -7.60 5.42
CA PRO A 14 -13.13 -7.13 4.59
C PRO A 14 -12.08 -6.35 5.39
N ALA A 15 -10.81 -6.39 4.94
CA ALA A 15 -9.70 -5.65 5.54
C ALA A 15 -8.82 -5.01 4.45
N LEU A 16 -8.32 -3.81 4.71
CA LEU A 16 -7.47 -3.05 3.80
C LEU A 16 -6.32 -2.42 4.60
N ILE A 17 -5.08 -2.78 4.27
CA ILE A 17 -3.88 -2.26 4.92
C ILE A 17 -3.04 -1.54 3.87
N ILE A 18 -2.64 -0.30 4.17
CA ILE A 18 -1.86 0.54 3.27
C ILE A 18 -0.41 0.47 3.71
N LEU A 19 0.45 0.04 2.80
CA LEU A 19 1.88 -0.04 3.03
C LEU A 19 2.60 1.13 2.34
N SER A 20 3.68 1.60 2.95
CA SER A 20 4.66 2.45 2.29
C SER A 20 5.57 1.63 1.39
N VAL A 21 6.26 2.34 0.49
CA VAL A 21 7.21 1.77 -0.47
C VAL A 21 8.39 1.03 0.16
N ASP A 22 8.74 1.35 1.40
CA ASP A 22 9.78 0.68 2.20
C ASP A 22 9.25 -0.56 2.96
N GLY A 23 7.95 -0.89 2.80
CA GLY A 23 7.30 -2.01 3.46
C GLY A 23 6.78 -1.70 4.87
N GLY A 24 6.84 -0.44 5.31
CA GLY A 24 6.20 0.04 6.53
C GLY A 24 4.67 0.05 6.41
N VAL A 25 3.96 0.03 7.55
CA VAL A 25 2.50 0.20 7.59
C VAL A 25 2.20 1.68 7.72
N LEU A 26 1.54 2.26 6.74
CA LEU A 26 1.04 3.64 6.80
C LEU A 26 -0.32 3.68 7.52
N ILE A 27 -1.23 2.80 7.11
CA ILE A 27 -2.59 2.74 7.64
C ILE A 27 -2.98 1.28 7.83
N PRO A 28 -3.23 0.83 9.08
CA PRO A 28 -3.58 -0.55 9.37
C PRO A 28 -5.04 -0.90 9.04
N ASP A 29 -5.93 0.10 8.96
CA ASP A 29 -7.34 -0.06 8.59
C ASP A 29 -7.79 1.05 7.64
N GLY A 30 -7.69 0.78 6.34
CA GLY A 30 -8.08 1.68 5.27
C GLY A 30 -9.55 1.58 4.86
N ILE A 31 -10.32 0.65 5.44
CA ILE A 31 -11.73 0.46 5.06
C ILE A 31 -12.53 1.71 5.43
N ASP A 32 -12.29 2.28 6.61
CA ASP A 32 -12.97 3.49 7.07
C ASP A 32 -12.67 4.71 6.18
N ASP A 33 -11.44 4.82 5.71
CA ASP A 33 -11.03 5.88 4.78
C ASP A 33 -11.76 5.76 3.43
N ILE A 34 -11.92 4.54 2.92
CA ILE A 34 -12.70 4.29 1.69
C ILE A 34 -14.18 4.57 1.92
N ASN A 35 -14.75 4.12 3.04
CA ASN A 35 -16.16 4.35 3.37
C ASN A 35 -16.49 5.84 3.52
N SER A 36 -15.54 6.63 4.04
CA SER A 36 -15.74 8.07 4.29
C SER A 36 -15.39 8.96 3.09
N LYS A 37 -14.31 8.67 2.37
CA LYS A 37 -13.75 9.55 1.32
C LYS A 37 -13.81 8.96 -0.09
N GLY A 38 -14.21 7.70 -0.24
CA GLY A 38 -14.22 7.01 -1.52
C GLY A 38 -12.86 7.05 -2.21
N ALA A 39 -12.84 7.41 -3.49
CA ALA A 39 -11.61 7.48 -4.29
C ALA A 39 -10.59 8.53 -3.80
N ASP A 40 -11.02 9.54 -3.04
CA ASP A 40 -10.12 10.56 -2.53
C ASP A 40 -9.21 10.05 -1.40
N ALA A 41 -9.59 8.94 -0.74
CA ALA A 41 -8.74 8.24 0.21
C ALA A 41 -7.39 7.85 -0.42
N ILE A 42 -7.41 7.31 -1.65
CA ILE A 42 -6.21 6.88 -2.37
C ILE A 42 -5.27 8.06 -2.62
N ARG A 43 -5.82 9.23 -2.96
CA ARG A 43 -5.04 10.45 -3.17
C ARG A 43 -4.42 10.97 -1.88
N ALA A 44 -5.09 10.80 -0.74
CA ALA A 44 -4.56 11.15 0.56
C ALA A 44 -3.39 10.24 0.95
N TRP A 45 -3.55 8.92 0.82
CA TRP A 45 -2.51 7.94 1.13
C TRP A 45 -1.25 8.14 0.29
N ALA A 46 -1.41 8.53 -0.98
CA ALA A 46 -0.28 8.83 -1.87
C ALA A 46 0.54 10.05 -1.44
N LYS A 47 -0.09 11.01 -0.73
CA LYS A 47 0.58 12.20 -0.19
C LYS A 47 1.29 11.88 1.14
N ASP A 48 0.64 11.09 1.99
CA ASP A 48 1.17 10.74 3.31
C ASP A 48 2.28 9.66 3.24
N GLY A 49 2.29 8.85 2.19
CA GLY A 49 3.36 7.89 1.87
C GLY A 49 4.65 8.52 1.32
N GLN A 50 4.68 9.84 1.11
CA GLN A 50 5.88 10.58 0.70
C GLN A 50 6.52 11.31 1.87
N LYS A 51 7.27 10.56 2.67
CA LYS A 51 8.51 11.13 3.21
C LYS A 51 9.62 10.07 3.11
N PRO A 52 10.26 9.91 1.94
CA PRO A 52 11.55 9.24 1.91
C PRO A 52 12.50 10.03 2.81
N SER A 53 12.88 9.47 3.96
CA SER A 53 14.04 9.96 4.69
C SER A 53 15.25 9.66 3.80
N ALA A 54 15.68 10.67 3.06
CA ALA A 54 16.71 10.63 2.03
C ALA A 54 16.33 9.85 0.76
N ALA A 55 16.61 10.47 -0.37
CA ALA A 55 16.37 9.94 -1.70
C ALA A 55 16.99 8.55 -1.89
N LYS A 56 16.14 7.54 -2.06
CA LYS A 56 16.44 6.40 -2.92
C LYS A 56 15.32 6.28 -3.94
N GLN A 57 15.64 6.71 -5.15
CA GLN A 57 14.88 6.45 -6.36
C GLN A 57 14.64 4.95 -6.43
N TYR A 58 13.39 4.52 -6.25
CA TYR A 58 13.03 3.11 -6.21
C TYR A 58 13.12 2.52 -7.64
N LEU A 59 14.33 2.18 -8.08
CA LEU A 59 14.51 1.17 -9.12
C LEU A 59 14.21 -0.19 -8.47
N TRP A 60 13.12 -0.82 -8.87
CA TRP A 60 12.91 -2.24 -8.60
C TRP A 60 13.71 -3.01 -9.67
N PRO A 61 14.84 -3.65 -9.34
CA PRO A 61 15.59 -4.37 -10.34
C PRO A 61 14.74 -5.54 -10.85
N GLY A 62 14.27 -5.42 -12.10
CA GLY A 62 13.42 -6.41 -12.77
C GLY A 62 11.98 -5.97 -13.08
N VAL A 63 11.55 -4.76 -12.69
CA VAL A 63 10.21 -4.25 -13.02
C VAL A 63 10.35 -3.09 -14.02
N THR A 64 10.10 -3.36 -15.30
CA THR A 64 10.02 -2.31 -16.32
C THR A 64 8.55 -1.93 -16.51
N CYS A 65 8.16 -0.76 -16.00
CA CYS A 65 6.84 -0.18 -16.28
C CYS A 65 6.80 0.37 -17.71
N ASN A 66 6.76 -0.52 -18.70
CA ASN A 66 6.59 -0.18 -20.11
C ASN A 66 5.13 -0.39 -20.56
N GLY A 67 4.20 0.22 -19.84
CA GLY A 67 2.76 0.11 -20.07
C GLY A 67 2.04 -0.32 -18.79
N CYS A 68 1.11 0.51 -18.32
CA CYS A 68 0.29 0.28 -17.14
C CYS A 68 -0.75 -0.83 -17.35
N GLU A 69 -0.31 -2.05 -17.65
CA GLU A 69 -1.17 -3.23 -17.61
C GLU A 69 -0.61 -4.17 -16.54
N MET A 70 -1.22 -4.13 -15.36
CA MET A 70 -1.05 -5.19 -14.38
C MET A 70 -1.69 -6.44 -14.95
N ASN A 71 -0.87 -7.38 -15.44
CA ASN A 71 -1.36 -8.70 -15.81
C ASN A 71 -0.96 -9.69 -14.70
N PRO A 72 -1.91 -10.20 -13.90
CA PRO A 72 -1.60 -11.19 -12.88
C PRO A 72 -1.58 -12.58 -13.52
N LEU A 73 -0.39 -13.18 -13.59
CA LEU A 73 0.02 -14.46 -13.00
C LEU A 73 1.43 -14.83 -13.48
#